data_AF-A0A1T4UVE4-F1
#
_entry.id   AF-A0A1T4UVE4-F1
#
_cell.length_a   1.000
_cell.length_b   1.000
_cell.length_c   1.000
_cell.angle_alpha   90.00
_cell.angle_beta   90.00
_cell.angle_gamma   90.00
#
_symmetry.space_group_name_H-M   'P 1'
#
loop_
_entity.id
_entity.type
_entity.pdbx_description
1 polymer ?
#
loop_
_entity_poly.entity_id
_entity_poly.type
_entity_poly.pdbx_seq_one_letter_code
_entity_poly.pdbx_strand_id
1 'polypeptide(L)'
;MAMTLAQLKGMVTIEGVSRALDNQIYNSLTSNSENNADVACNRAAIWAYSHINLKSKANELLTPDQKEIITEAMITMAIYELLRISEFLDEEYKTDAINLMNAALGIAGSSSEGNGSSFIGAASAHDEKSHINKFGSASSRRYHR
;
A
#
# COMPACT_ATOMS: atom_id res chain seq x y z
N MET A 1 -17.23 12.04 -9.07
CA MET A 1 -18.15 10.90 -9.00
C MET A 1 -17.58 9.89 -8.02
N ALA A 2 -18.47 9.34 -7.19
CA ALA A 2 -18.18 8.24 -6.30
C ALA A 2 -17.65 7.01 -7.07
N MET A 3 -16.76 6.25 -6.46
CA MET A 3 -16.18 5.06 -7.07
C MET A 3 -17.24 3.94 -7.15
N THR A 4 -17.58 3.49 -8.35
CA THR A 4 -18.55 2.40 -8.55
C THR A 4 -17.86 1.04 -8.61
N LEU A 5 -18.59 -0.03 -8.26
CA LEU A 5 -18.11 -1.40 -8.44
C LEU A 5 -17.73 -1.68 -9.91
N ALA A 6 -18.47 -1.14 -10.87
CA ALA A 6 -18.17 -1.30 -12.30
C ALA A 6 -16.82 -0.68 -12.68
N GLN A 7 -16.49 0.49 -12.13
CA GLN A 7 -15.18 1.12 -12.33
C GLN A 7 -14.05 0.29 -11.70
N LEU A 8 -14.25 -0.21 -10.48
CA LEU A 8 -13.24 -1.06 -9.80
C LEU A 8 -13.00 -2.36 -10.57
N LYS A 9 -14.06 -3.01 -11.09
CA LYS A 9 -13.94 -4.17 -11.97
C LYS A 9 -13.18 -3.88 -13.26
N GLY A 10 -13.24 -2.65 -13.77
CA GLY A 10 -12.46 -2.24 -14.93
C GLY A 10 -10.98 -1.95 -14.64
N MET A 11 -10.60 -1.79 -13.37
CA MET A 11 -9.23 -1.46 -12.97
C MET A 11 -8.39 -2.69 -12.66
N VAL A 12 -8.98 -3.73 -12.04
CA VAL A 12 -8.30 -5.00 -11.80
C VAL A 12 -8.52 -5.93 -12.98
N THR A 13 -7.43 -6.32 -13.65
CA THR A 13 -7.48 -7.14 -14.86
C THR A 13 -6.63 -8.40 -14.70
N ILE A 14 -6.98 -9.43 -15.46
CA ILE A 14 -6.21 -10.67 -15.54
C ILE A 14 -4.78 -10.39 -16.00
N GLU A 15 -4.60 -9.47 -16.95
CA GLU A 15 -3.29 -9.02 -17.42
C GLU A 15 -2.48 -8.35 -16.30
N GLY A 16 -3.10 -7.50 -15.47
CA GLY A 16 -2.46 -6.90 -14.31
C GLY A 16 -1.96 -7.94 -13.32
N VAL A 17 -2.77 -8.95 -13.02
CA VAL A 17 -2.40 -10.07 -12.14
C VAL A 17 -1.28 -10.92 -12.75
N SER A 18 -1.34 -11.22 -14.04
CA SER A 18 -0.31 -11.99 -14.75
C SER A 18 1.04 -11.27 -14.74
N ARG A 19 1.06 -9.94 -14.91
CA ARG A 19 2.30 -9.15 -14.87
C ARG A 19 2.91 -9.04 -13.48
N ALA A 20 2.10 -9.12 -12.43
CA ALA A 20 2.55 -9.06 -11.04
C ALA A 20 3.14 -10.39 -10.53
N LEU A 21 2.96 -11.49 -11.27
CA LEU A 21 3.46 -12.82 -10.92
C LEU A 21 4.50 -13.29 -11.93
N ASP A 22 5.38 -14.20 -11.50
CA ASP A 22 6.17 -14.98 -12.44
C ASP A 22 5.24 -15.86 -13.30
N ASN A 23 5.53 -15.96 -14.60
CA ASN A 23 4.71 -16.72 -15.56
C ASN A 23 4.48 -18.17 -15.13
N GLN A 24 5.48 -18.83 -14.52
CA GLN A 24 5.33 -20.21 -14.04
C GLN A 24 4.36 -20.29 -12.86
N ILE A 25 4.46 -19.34 -11.93
CA ILE A 25 3.55 -19.26 -10.77
C ILE A 25 2.13 -18.98 -11.27
N TYR A 26 1.95 -18.00 -12.15
CA TYR A 26 0.65 -17.66 -12.72
C TYR A 26 0.00 -18.87 -13.41
N ASN A 27 0.74 -19.58 -14.27
CA ASN A 27 0.22 -20.76 -14.97
C ASN A 27 -0.11 -21.90 -14.00
N SER A 28 0.70 -22.09 -12.95
CA SER A 28 0.44 -23.09 -11.91
C SER A 28 -0.84 -22.77 -11.15
N LEU A 29 -1.07 -21.50 -10.79
CA LEU A 29 -2.23 -21.10 -10.01
C LEU A 29 -3.52 -21.07 -10.83
N THR A 30 -3.44 -20.80 -12.13
CA THR A 30 -4.60 -20.79 -13.01
C THR A 30 -4.95 -22.17 -13.55
N SER A 31 -4.10 -23.20 -13.36
CA SER A 31 -4.26 -24.51 -14.02
C SER A 31 -4.44 -24.38 -15.55
N ASN A 32 -3.78 -23.39 -16.17
CA ASN A 32 -3.97 -22.99 -17.58
C ASN A 32 -5.40 -22.54 -17.95
N SER A 33 -6.21 -22.12 -16.98
CA SER A 33 -7.56 -21.60 -17.17
C SER A 33 -7.72 -20.22 -16.54
N GLU A 34 -8.04 -19.23 -17.36
CA GLU A 34 -8.24 -17.85 -16.91
C GLU A 34 -9.45 -17.68 -15.99
N ASN A 35 -10.34 -18.68 -15.89
CA ASN A 35 -11.52 -18.64 -15.02
C ASN A 35 -11.15 -18.37 -13.55
N ASN A 36 -10.07 -18.96 -13.05
CA ASN A 36 -9.64 -18.73 -11.67
C ASN A 36 -9.17 -17.29 -11.47
N ALA A 37 -8.45 -16.74 -12.45
CA ALA A 37 -7.99 -15.35 -12.42
C ALA A 37 -9.16 -14.36 -12.53
N ASP A 38 -10.16 -14.64 -13.37
CA ASP A 38 -11.37 -13.81 -13.48
C ASP A 38 -12.17 -13.80 -12.16
N VAL A 39 -12.38 -14.97 -11.55
CA VAL A 39 -13.05 -15.08 -10.24
C VAL A 39 -12.27 -14.30 -9.18
N ALA A 40 -10.94 -14.42 -9.15
CA ALA A 40 -10.09 -13.71 -8.21
C ALA A 40 -10.17 -12.17 -8.40
N CYS A 41 -10.08 -11.69 -9.63
CA CYS A 41 -10.23 -10.26 -9.96
C CYS A 41 -11.61 -9.73 -9.54
N ASN A 42 -12.68 -10.48 -9.84
CA ASN A 42 -14.03 -10.11 -9.44
C ASN A 42 -14.19 -10.02 -7.91
N ARG A 43 -13.61 -10.96 -7.15
CA ARG A 43 -13.64 -10.93 -5.68
C ARG A 43 -12.83 -9.77 -5.11
N ALA A 44 -11.66 -9.49 -5.66
CA ALA A 44 -10.84 -8.34 -5.27
C ALA A 44 -11.57 -7.00 -5.49
N ALA A 45 -12.25 -6.83 -6.64
CA ALA A 45 -13.05 -5.64 -6.90
C ALA A 45 -14.22 -5.48 -5.92
N ILE A 46 -14.91 -6.57 -5.56
CA ILE A 46 -16.00 -6.56 -4.57
C ILE A 46 -15.45 -6.19 -3.19
N TRP A 47 -14.31 -6.77 -2.80
CA TRP A 47 -13.63 -6.43 -1.55
C TRP A 47 -13.28 -4.94 -1.50
N ALA A 48 -12.63 -4.40 -2.53
CA ALA A 48 -12.26 -2.99 -2.59
C ALA A 48 -13.49 -2.07 -2.51
N TYR A 49 -14.56 -2.41 -3.24
CA TYR A 49 -15.82 -1.67 -3.18
C TYR A 49 -16.39 -1.65 -1.76
N SER A 50 -16.43 -2.80 -1.10
CA SER A 50 -16.89 -2.89 0.30
C SER A 50 -16.01 -2.05 1.22
N HIS A 51 -14.69 -2.14 1.09
CA HIS A 51 -13.72 -1.45 1.95
C HIS A 51 -13.82 0.08 1.82
N ILE A 52 -13.94 0.59 0.59
CA ILE A 52 -14.12 2.03 0.31
C ILE A 52 -15.45 2.55 0.87
N ASN A 53 -16.54 1.79 0.73
CA ASN A 53 -17.85 2.17 1.24
C ASN A 53 -17.93 2.14 2.77
N LEU A 54 -17.38 1.11 3.41
CA LEU A 54 -17.35 0.99 4.88
C LEU A 54 -16.58 2.13 5.55
N LYS A 55 -15.61 2.72 4.84
CA LYS A 55 -14.79 3.82 5.33
C LYS A 55 -15.32 5.20 4.92
N SER A 56 -16.55 5.26 4.40
CA SER A 56 -17.25 6.50 3.99
C SER A 56 -16.52 7.37 2.97
N LYS A 57 -15.48 6.83 2.31
CA LYS A 57 -14.72 7.48 1.24
C LYS A 57 -15.40 7.37 -0.12
N ALA A 58 -16.49 6.62 -0.22
CA ALA A 58 -17.18 6.40 -1.48
C ALA A 58 -17.62 7.68 -2.19
N ASN A 59 -17.94 8.75 -1.45
CA ASN A 59 -18.35 10.04 -2.02
C ASN A 59 -17.19 11.00 -2.32
N GLU A 60 -15.96 10.66 -1.91
CA GLU A 60 -14.79 11.47 -2.20
C GLU A 60 -14.24 11.17 -3.60
N LEU A 61 -13.72 12.21 -4.25
CA LEU A 61 -13.03 12.08 -5.53
C LEU A 61 -11.61 11.56 -5.29
N LEU A 62 -11.35 10.32 -5.68
CA LEU A 62 -10.01 9.75 -5.65
C LEU A 62 -9.12 10.40 -6.73
N THR A 63 -7.91 10.79 -6.35
CA THR A 63 -6.88 11.29 -7.28
C THR A 63 -6.40 10.17 -8.21
N PRO A 64 -5.75 10.50 -9.34
CA PRO A 64 -5.12 9.50 -10.20
C PRO A 64 -4.16 8.58 -9.44
N ASP A 65 -3.29 9.14 -8.61
CA ASP A 65 -2.31 8.37 -7.83
C ASP A 65 -3.00 7.44 -6.82
N GLN A 66 -4.06 7.90 -6.15
CA GLN A 66 -4.84 7.03 -5.27
C GLN A 66 -5.48 5.87 -6.02
N LYS A 67 -5.97 6.09 -7.25
CA LYS A 67 -6.52 5.03 -8.09
C LYS A 67 -5.46 4.03 -8.52
N GLU A 68 -4.22 4.48 -8.76
CA GLU A 68 -3.10 3.60 -9.06
C GLU A 68 -2.78 2.69 -7.87
N ILE A 69 -2.65 3.26 -6.67
CA ILE A 69 -2.40 2.46 -5.45
C ILE A 69 -3.59 1.54 -5.12
N ILE A 70 -4.83 1.97 -5.37
CA ILE A 70 -6.02 1.11 -5.23
C ILE A 70 -6.00 -0.04 -6.26
N THR A 71 -5.56 0.22 -7.48
CA THR A 71 -5.36 -0.83 -8.50
C THR A 71 -4.36 -1.85 -8.00
N GLU A 72 -3.21 -1.38 -7.49
CA GLU A 72 -2.18 -2.27 -6.95
C GLU A 72 -2.72 -3.10 -5.79
N ALA A 73 -3.39 -2.48 -4.82
CA ALA A 73 -4.03 -3.18 -3.71
C ALA A 73 -5.02 -4.26 -4.17
N MET A 74 -5.80 -4.00 -5.23
CA MET A 74 -6.71 -4.98 -5.83
C MET A 74 -5.97 -6.10 -6.54
N ILE A 75 -4.86 -5.82 -7.23
CA ILE A 75 -4.01 -6.85 -7.85
C ILE A 75 -3.44 -7.76 -6.77
N THR A 76 -2.87 -7.21 -5.69
CA THR A 76 -2.35 -7.99 -4.57
C THR A 76 -3.46 -8.84 -3.91
N MET A 77 -4.66 -8.29 -3.72
CA MET A 77 -5.80 -9.06 -3.21
C MET A 77 -6.27 -10.14 -4.19
N ALA A 78 -6.22 -9.89 -5.49
CA ALA A 78 -6.54 -10.89 -6.50
C ALA A 78 -5.53 -12.04 -6.48
N ILE A 79 -4.24 -11.76 -6.25
CA ILE A 79 -3.22 -12.81 -6.05
C ILE A 79 -3.55 -13.65 -4.81
N TYR A 80 -3.90 -13.03 -3.69
CA TYR A 80 -4.36 -13.75 -2.49
C TYR A 80 -5.56 -14.65 -2.77
N GLU A 81 -6.59 -14.13 -3.44
CA GLU A 81 -7.79 -14.91 -3.80
C GLU A 81 -7.44 -16.06 -4.75
N LEU A 82 -6.52 -15.84 -5.69
CA LEU A 82 -6.07 -16.86 -6.63
C LEU A 82 -5.30 -17.98 -5.91
N LEU A 83 -4.41 -17.64 -4.99
CA LEU A 83 -3.73 -18.60 -4.10
C LEU A 83 -4.76 -19.42 -3.32
N ARG A 84 -5.75 -18.75 -2.71
CA ARG A 84 -6.80 -19.42 -1.93
C ARG A 84 -7.66 -20.36 -2.78
N ILE A 85 -8.01 -19.97 -4.01
CA ILE A 85 -8.74 -20.84 -4.96
C ILE A 85 -7.94 -22.10 -5.27
N SER A 86 -6.62 -21.97 -5.38
CA SER A 86 -5.69 -23.05 -5.68
C SER A 86 -5.16 -23.77 -4.43
N GLU A 87 -5.82 -23.57 -3.28
CA GLU A 87 -5.51 -24.20 -1.98
C GLU A 87 -4.11 -23.89 -1.43
N PHE A 88 -3.49 -22.82 -1.90
CA PHE A 88 -2.28 -22.24 -1.29
C PHE A 88 -2.69 -21.13 -0.32
N LEU A 89 -2.26 -21.22 0.94
CA LEU A 89 -2.57 -20.21 1.94
C LEU A 89 -1.33 -19.34 2.20
N ASP A 90 -1.40 -18.10 1.74
CA ASP A 90 -0.41 -17.07 2.05
C ASP A 90 -1.13 -15.76 2.41
N GLU A 91 -1.24 -15.49 3.71
CA GLU A 91 -1.94 -14.31 4.23
C GLU A 91 -1.10 -13.02 4.11
N GLU A 92 0.16 -13.09 3.68
CA GLU A 92 1.01 -11.91 3.47
C GLU A 92 0.41 -11.00 2.39
N TYR A 93 0.03 -11.58 1.24
CA TYR A 93 -0.64 -10.84 0.14
C TYR A 93 -1.91 -10.12 0.58
N LYS A 94 -2.71 -10.74 1.45
CA LYS A 94 -3.92 -10.10 1.99
C LYS A 94 -3.58 -8.94 2.91
N THR A 95 -2.57 -9.12 3.75
CA THR A 95 -2.10 -8.10 4.69
C THR A 95 -1.58 -6.89 3.92
N ASP A 96 -0.77 -7.12 2.90
CA ASP A 96 -0.21 -6.07 2.03
C ASP A 96 -1.30 -5.35 1.24
N ALA A 97 -2.27 -6.08 0.68
CA ALA A 97 -3.41 -5.48 0.00
C ALA A 97 -4.20 -4.53 0.92
N ILE A 98 -4.44 -4.94 2.18
CA ILE A 98 -5.11 -4.10 3.18
C ILE A 98 -4.26 -2.85 3.50
N ASN A 99 -2.95 -3.00 3.66
CA ASN A 99 -2.04 -1.90 3.94
C ASN A 99 -2.01 -0.87 2.80
N LEU A 100 -1.90 -1.33 1.55
CA LEU A 100 -1.95 -0.48 0.36
C LEU A 100 -3.30 0.24 0.23
N MET A 101 -4.40 -0.47 0.44
CA MET A 101 -5.74 0.12 0.41
C MET A 101 -5.91 1.19 1.49
N ASN A 102 -5.46 0.92 2.72
CA ASN A 102 -5.53 1.89 3.81
C ASN A 102 -4.65 3.12 3.52
N ALA A 103 -3.45 2.93 2.97
CA ALA A 103 -2.56 4.01 2.58
C ALA A 103 -3.20 4.89 1.48
N ALA A 104 -3.78 4.29 0.44
CA ALA A 104 -4.46 5.02 -0.62
C ALA A 104 -5.63 5.86 -0.11
N LEU A 105 -6.36 5.33 0.88
CA LEU A 105 -7.51 5.99 1.48
C LEU A 105 -7.14 6.98 2.60
N GLY A 106 -5.85 7.11 2.93
CA GLY A 106 -5.37 7.97 4.02
C GLY A 106 -5.85 7.49 5.40
N ILE A 107 -6.14 6.20 5.55
CA ILE A 107 -6.56 5.60 6.82
C ILE A 107 -5.28 5.31 7.61
N ALA A 108 -4.97 6.17 8.58
CA ALA A 108 -3.92 5.88 9.54
C ALA A 108 -4.28 4.59 10.29
N GLY A 109 -3.37 3.62 10.29
CA GLY A 109 -3.55 2.36 11.00
C GLY A 109 -3.90 2.63 12.46
N SER A 110 -5.08 2.18 12.91
CA SER A 110 -5.39 2.15 14.33
C SER A 110 -4.48 1.08 14.95
N SER A 111 -3.46 1.54 15.69
CA SER A 111 -2.41 0.80 16.44
C SER A 111 -1.11 0.44 15.70
N SER A 112 -0.11 1.32 15.78
CA SER A 112 0.87 1.28 16.87
C SER A 112 1.79 2.49 16.81
N GLU A 113 2.07 3.08 17.97
CA GLU A 113 3.25 3.90 18.18
C GLU A 113 4.49 3.09 17.77
N GLY A 114 5.12 3.46 16.66
CA GLY A 114 6.36 2.83 16.20
C GLY A 114 6.44 2.71 14.69
N ASN A 115 7.38 3.47 14.10
CA ASN A 115 7.72 3.49 12.67
C ASN A 115 6.67 4.07 11.72
N GLY A 116 6.40 5.37 11.90
CA GLY A 116 6.18 6.23 10.75
C GLY A 116 7.50 6.36 9.98
N SER A 117 7.64 5.67 8.85
CA SER A 117 8.64 6.03 7.85
C SER A 117 8.24 7.38 7.26
N SER A 118 8.63 8.45 7.94
CA SER A 118 8.65 9.78 7.37
C SER A 118 9.57 9.71 6.15
N PHE A 119 8.97 9.73 4.96
CA PHE A 119 9.69 9.98 3.72
C PHE A 119 10.17 11.43 3.78
N ILE A 120 11.32 11.65 4.42
CA ILE A 120 12.05 12.92 4.35
C ILE A 120 12.64 12.96 2.94
N GLY A 121 11.91 13.60 2.03
CA GLY A 121 12.44 14.00 0.73
C GLY A 121 13.62 14.95 0.97
N ALA A 122 14.84 14.42 0.87
CA ALA A 122 16.05 15.21 0.86
C ALA A 122 16.13 15.94 -0.49
N ALA A 123 15.55 17.14 -0.54
CA ALA A 123 15.76 18.08 -1.63
C ALA A 123 15.98 19.51 -1.10
N SER A 124 17.10 20.06 -1.58
CA SER A 124 17.57 21.45 -1.56
C SER A 124 18.34 21.99 -0.35
N ALA A 125 19.59 22.33 -0.67
CA ALA A 125 20.60 23.05 0.09
C ALA A 125 20.49 24.59 -0.09
N HIS A 126 21.40 25.31 0.59
CA HIS A 126 21.69 26.76 0.64
C HIS A 126 20.81 27.62 1.57
N ASP A 127 21.30 28.54 2.41
CA ASP A 127 22.63 29.06 2.75
C ASP A 127 22.53 30.01 3.97
N GLU A 128 23.69 30.38 4.54
CA GLU A 128 24.00 31.57 5.35
C GLU A 128 23.36 31.71 6.74
N LYS A 129 24.09 31.24 7.76
CA LYS A 129 24.68 32.15 8.77
C LYS A 129 25.71 31.43 9.64
N SER A 130 26.96 31.80 9.41
CA SER A 130 28.11 31.51 10.24
C SER A 130 27.97 32.12 11.64
N HIS A 131 27.98 31.31 12.68
CA HIS A 131 28.55 31.73 13.97
C HIS A 131 29.53 30.66 14.44
N ILE A 132 30.78 30.89 14.09
CA ILE A 132 31.96 30.20 14.61
C ILE A 132 32.07 30.53 16.11
N ASN A 133 31.78 29.58 16.99
CA ASN A 133 32.23 29.67 18.38
C ASN A 133 33.63 29.07 18.50
N LYS A 134 34.60 29.96 18.52
CA LYS A 134 36.03 29.70 18.71
C LYS A 134 36.36 29.74 20.21
N PHE A 135 37.00 28.66 20.67
CA PHE A 135 37.95 28.54 21.79
C PHE A 135 37.49 28.77 23.25
N GLY A 136 37.78 27.77 24.10
CA GLY A 136 37.86 27.93 25.55
C GLY A 136 37.93 26.60 26.32
N SER A 137 39.07 25.92 26.28
CA SER A 137 39.40 24.77 27.15
C SER A 137 39.75 25.22 28.58
N ALA A 138 39.33 24.43 29.58
CA ALA A 138 40.07 24.00 30.79
C ALA A 138 39.36 24.15 32.16
N SER A 139 39.18 22.98 32.80
CA SER A 139 39.40 22.68 34.23
C SER A 139 38.89 23.60 35.35
N SER A 140 37.96 23.11 36.20
CA SER A 140 38.28 22.65 37.57
C SER A 140 37.06 22.44 38.46
N ARG A 141 37.16 21.40 39.29
CA ARG A 141 36.30 21.02 40.42
C ARG A 141 36.10 22.16 41.44
N ARG A 142 34.95 22.16 42.13
CA ARG A 142 34.87 22.08 43.61
C ARG A 142 33.43 21.92 44.10
N TYR A 143 33.22 20.88 44.91
CA TYR A 143 32.08 20.74 45.80
C TYR A 143 32.30 21.58 47.06
N HIS A 144 31.25 22.25 47.53
CA HIS A 144 30.99 22.56 48.94
C HIS A 144 29.56 23.11 49.08
N ARG A 145 28.66 22.37 49.73
CA ARG A 145 28.23 22.67 51.11
C ARG A 145 27.44 21.50 51.68
#